data_AF-A0A1G3LPS4-F1
#
_entry.id   AF-A0A1G3LPS4-F1
#
_cell.length_a   1.000
_cell.length_b   1.000
_cell.length_c   1.000
_cell.angle_alpha   90.00
_cell.angle_beta   90.00
_cell.angle_gamma   90.00
#
_symmetry.space_group_name_H-M   'P 1'
#
loop_
_entity.id
_entity.type
_entity.pdbx_description
1 polymer ?
#
loop_
_entity_poly.entity_id
_entity_poly.type
_entity_poly.pdbx_seq_one_letter_code
_entity_poly.pdbx_strand_id
1 'polypeptide(L)'
;MAPEAQRMTVADRIVANYAPSALWVAEPADLIGGTAIIGWRDHSGNGVNCPTITGTAPTSTAADSNFANRPVVAFSGGYLSTTATFADGDLCLLVVFRDPSVTGTYEVLVDLAYANNATIYRTSATADSWLCGIIEPISPWGQSVTAADGGRPHALFLRRSGTTHDVWVDGKQAATKVGSGSTCTAATLKIGGGASGGNYGGSIALVAKWASSPTDATLQAITRILRAGYMIGEEP
;
A
#
# COMPACT_ATOMS: atom_id res chain seq x y z
N MET A 1 5.06 -9.05 -39.63
CA MET A 1 4.61 -9.03 -38.23
C MET A 1 5.45 -8.00 -37.51
N ALA A 2 4.86 -6.88 -37.10
CA ALA A 2 5.57 -5.94 -36.24
C ALA A 2 5.79 -6.63 -34.88
N PRO A 3 6.95 -6.43 -34.21
CA PRO A 3 7.14 -6.95 -32.86
C PRO A 3 6.03 -6.39 -31.99
N GLU A 4 5.41 -7.26 -31.20
CA GLU A 4 4.50 -6.85 -30.14
C GLU A 4 5.25 -5.86 -29.24
N ALA A 5 4.97 -4.57 -29.42
CA ALA A 5 5.47 -3.53 -28.54
C ALA A 5 5.00 -3.95 -27.15
N GLN A 6 5.93 -4.44 -26.34
CA GLN A 6 5.69 -5.02 -25.03
C GLN A 6 4.84 -4.01 -24.25
N ARG A 7 3.57 -4.35 -24.03
CA ARG A 7 2.63 -3.45 -23.36
C ARG A 7 3.20 -3.18 -21.97
N MET A 8 3.63 -1.94 -21.75
CA MET A 8 4.21 -1.47 -20.50
C MET A 8 3.31 -1.85 -19.33
N THR A 9 3.86 -2.53 -18.31
CA THR A 9 3.08 -2.98 -17.15
C THR A 9 2.61 -1.79 -16.31
N VAL A 10 1.71 -2.02 -15.34
CA VAL A 10 1.31 -0.98 -14.39
C VAL A 10 2.52 -0.41 -13.64
N ALA A 11 3.40 -1.29 -13.16
CA ALA A 11 4.59 -0.91 -12.43
C ALA A 11 5.53 -0.07 -13.31
N ASP A 12 5.79 -0.52 -14.55
CA ASP A 12 6.62 0.23 -15.49
C ASP A 12 6.07 1.63 -15.79
N ARG A 13 4.75 1.75 -15.96
CA ARG A 13 4.08 3.05 -16.17
C ARG A 13 4.22 3.95 -14.95
N ILE A 14 4.10 3.40 -13.74
CA ILE A 14 4.26 4.18 -12.50
C ILE A 14 5.72 4.66 -12.36
N VAL A 15 6.69 3.77 -12.57
CA VAL A 15 8.12 4.11 -12.47
C VAL A 15 8.51 5.16 -13.50
N ALA A 16 8.14 4.97 -14.77
CA ALA A 16 8.53 5.86 -15.86
C ALA A 16 7.99 7.29 -15.72
N ASN A 17 6.83 7.47 -15.06
CA ASN A 17 6.16 8.77 -15.00
C ASN A 17 6.19 9.44 -13.63
N TYR A 18 6.39 8.68 -12.54
CA TYR A 18 6.21 9.20 -11.18
C TYR A 18 7.32 8.82 -10.20
N ALA A 19 8.34 8.05 -10.61
CA ALA A 19 9.56 7.80 -9.85
C ALA A 19 9.34 7.54 -8.33
N PRO A 20 8.64 6.46 -7.95
CA PRO A 20 8.51 6.08 -6.55
C PRO A 20 9.89 5.79 -5.94
N SER A 21 10.06 6.11 -4.66
CA SER A 21 11.25 5.72 -3.89
C SER A 21 11.30 4.22 -3.59
N ALA A 22 10.15 3.55 -3.60
CA ALA A 22 10.04 2.09 -3.54
C ALA A 22 8.70 1.66 -4.16
N LEU A 23 8.68 0.53 -4.86
CA LEU A 23 7.49 -0.02 -5.48
C LEU A 23 7.53 -1.55 -5.41
N TRP A 24 6.49 -2.16 -4.86
CA TRP A 24 6.33 -3.61 -4.83
C TRP A 24 5.04 -3.96 -5.53
N VAL A 25 5.12 -4.77 -6.57
CA VAL A 25 3.96 -5.27 -7.33
C VAL A 25 3.95 -6.79 -7.27
N ALA A 26 2.77 -7.40 -7.12
CA ALA A 26 2.65 -8.83 -6.85
C ALA A 26 2.93 -9.71 -8.09
N GLU A 27 3.67 -9.21 -9.08
CA GLU A 27 4.02 -9.96 -10.27
C GLU A 27 4.99 -11.11 -9.92
N PRO A 28 4.87 -12.30 -10.54
CA PRO A 28 5.69 -13.46 -10.21
C PRO A 28 7.20 -13.23 -10.30
N ALA A 29 7.65 -12.30 -11.15
CA ALA A 29 9.06 -11.95 -11.28
C ALA A 29 9.61 -11.22 -10.04
N ASP A 30 8.74 -10.56 -9.27
CA ASP A 30 9.10 -9.74 -8.11
C ASP A 30 8.90 -10.48 -6.79
N LEU A 31 8.13 -11.57 -6.79
CA LEU A 31 7.96 -12.43 -5.64
C LEU A 31 9.12 -13.42 -5.54
N ILE A 32 9.77 -13.44 -4.38
CA ILE A 32 10.82 -14.40 -4.07
C ILE A 32 10.17 -15.57 -3.35
N GLY A 33 10.36 -16.79 -3.87
CA GLY A 33 9.76 -18.00 -3.33
C GLY A 33 8.92 -18.73 -4.37
N GLY A 34 7.94 -19.50 -3.90
CA GLY A 34 6.94 -20.16 -4.74
C GLY A 34 5.56 -19.70 -4.33
N THR A 35 4.69 -20.65 -3.95
CA THR A 35 3.41 -20.32 -3.31
C THR A 35 3.63 -19.62 -1.99
N ALA A 36 4.55 -20.08 -1.14
CA ALA A 36 4.99 -19.33 0.02
C ALA A 36 6.00 -18.26 -0.44
N ILE A 37 5.70 -17.00 -0.13
CA ILE A 37 6.59 -15.89 -0.40
C ILE A 37 7.61 -15.83 0.72
N ILE A 38 8.88 -15.69 0.36
CA ILE A 38 10.02 -15.47 1.27
C ILE A 38 10.64 -14.07 1.10
N GLY A 39 10.14 -13.29 0.15
CA GLY A 39 10.49 -11.89 0.00
C GLY A 39 9.80 -11.23 -1.19
N TRP A 40 9.87 -9.90 -1.26
CA TRP A 40 9.27 -9.11 -2.32
C TRP A 40 10.28 -8.09 -2.87
N ARG A 41 10.60 -8.19 -4.16
CA ARG A 41 11.55 -7.31 -4.83
C ARG A 41 10.95 -5.95 -5.10
N ASP A 42 11.81 -4.95 -5.00
CA ASP A 42 11.50 -3.58 -5.36
C ASP A 42 11.64 -3.38 -6.88
N HIS A 43 10.54 -2.96 -7.50
CA HIS A 43 10.42 -2.62 -8.92
C HIS A 43 10.82 -1.16 -9.22
N SER A 44 11.05 -0.33 -8.20
CA SER A 44 11.43 1.08 -8.42
C SER A 44 12.86 1.26 -8.96
N GLY A 45 13.69 0.22 -8.85
CA GLY A 45 15.11 0.27 -9.20
C GLY A 45 16.03 0.79 -8.08
N ASN A 46 15.48 1.10 -6.90
CA ASN A 46 16.24 1.65 -5.77
C ASN A 46 16.77 0.57 -4.80
N GLY A 47 16.45 -0.71 -5.04
CA GLY A 47 16.97 -1.83 -4.26
C GLY A 47 16.31 -1.99 -2.88
N VAL A 48 15.13 -1.41 -2.69
CA VAL A 48 14.38 -1.44 -1.42
C VAL A 48 13.63 -2.76 -1.26
N ASN A 49 14.32 -3.89 -1.32
CA ASN A 49 13.67 -5.19 -1.23
C ASN A 49 13.08 -5.44 0.17
N CYS A 50 12.08 -6.33 0.23
CA CYS A 50 11.52 -6.89 1.46
C CYS A 50 11.97 -8.34 1.67
N PRO A 51 13.18 -8.62 2.18
CA PRO A 51 13.67 -9.98 2.38
C PRO A 51 13.23 -10.62 3.70
N THR A 52 12.67 -9.83 4.62
CA THR A 52 12.35 -10.29 5.97
C THR A 52 10.87 -10.60 6.08
N ILE A 53 10.56 -11.76 6.67
CA ILE A 53 9.21 -12.17 7.05
C ILE A 53 9.14 -12.38 8.55
N THR A 54 8.07 -11.86 9.14
CA THR A 54 7.71 -12.14 10.53
C THR A 54 6.33 -12.75 10.58
N GLY A 55 6.13 -13.80 11.38
CA GLY A 55 4.86 -14.51 11.49
C GLY A 55 4.64 -15.49 10.35
N THR A 56 3.38 -15.71 9.98
CA THR A 56 3.00 -16.61 8.87
C THR A 56 3.46 -16.01 7.55
N ALA A 57 4.19 -16.78 6.75
CA ALA A 57 4.60 -16.33 5.41
C ALA A 57 3.36 -16.06 4.54
N PRO A 58 3.26 -14.89 3.89
CA PRO A 58 2.20 -14.64 2.94
C PRO A 58 2.35 -15.56 1.73
N THR A 59 1.26 -15.75 0.99
CA THR A 59 1.24 -16.61 -0.19
C THR A 59 1.01 -15.83 -1.46
N SER A 60 1.68 -16.24 -2.54
CA SER A 60 1.40 -15.75 -3.87
C SER A 60 0.18 -16.47 -4.45
N THR A 61 -0.75 -15.70 -5.00
CA THR A 61 -1.87 -16.23 -5.78
C THR A 61 -1.71 -15.70 -7.20
N ALA A 62 -1.46 -16.58 -8.17
CA ALA A 62 -1.17 -16.18 -9.55
C ALA A 62 -2.38 -15.58 -10.29
N ALA A 63 -3.61 -15.81 -9.79
CA ALA A 63 -4.83 -15.26 -10.37
C ALA A 63 -5.90 -15.09 -9.28
N ASP A 64 -6.20 -13.83 -8.93
CA ASP A 64 -7.35 -13.47 -8.10
C ASP A 64 -8.45 -12.88 -8.99
N SER A 65 -9.64 -13.47 -9.00
CA SER A 65 -10.76 -13.05 -9.83
C SER A 65 -11.24 -11.62 -9.54
N ASN A 66 -11.00 -11.11 -8.33
CA ASN A 66 -11.35 -9.75 -7.94
C ASN A 66 -10.33 -8.73 -8.47
N PHE A 67 -9.12 -9.17 -8.77
CA PHE A 67 -8.08 -8.39 -9.45
C PHE A 67 -8.01 -8.75 -10.94
N ALA A 68 -9.13 -9.11 -11.56
CA ALA A 68 -9.20 -9.51 -12.97
C ALA A 68 -8.20 -10.63 -13.36
N ASN A 69 -8.06 -11.62 -12.48
CA ASN A 69 -7.10 -12.74 -12.58
C ASN A 69 -5.64 -12.32 -12.57
N ARG A 70 -5.33 -11.17 -11.95
CA ARG A 70 -3.94 -10.76 -11.73
C ARG A 70 -3.35 -11.41 -10.48
N PRO A 71 -2.01 -11.53 -10.44
CA PRO A 71 -1.28 -11.95 -9.26
C PRO A 71 -1.51 -11.03 -8.04
N VAL A 72 -1.57 -11.63 -6.84
CA VAL A 72 -1.66 -10.92 -5.55
C VAL A 72 -0.82 -11.61 -4.48
N VAL A 73 -0.50 -10.86 -3.41
CA VAL A 73 0.07 -11.37 -2.16
C VAL A 73 -1.05 -11.48 -1.12
N ALA A 74 -1.38 -12.69 -0.71
CA ALA A 74 -2.37 -12.96 0.33
C ALA A 74 -1.71 -13.10 1.71
N PHE A 75 -2.20 -12.35 2.69
CA PHE A 75 -1.70 -12.32 4.07
C PHE A 75 -2.65 -13.07 5.02
N SER A 76 -2.09 -13.76 6.01
CA SER A 76 -2.85 -14.61 6.94
C SER A 76 -2.20 -14.72 8.34
N GLY A 77 -1.44 -13.70 8.76
CA GLY A 77 -0.81 -13.70 10.09
C GLY A 77 0.68 -13.37 10.13
N GLY A 78 1.19 -12.61 9.17
CA GLY A 78 2.57 -12.15 9.15
C GLY A 78 2.74 -10.93 8.25
N TYR A 79 3.97 -10.43 8.16
CA TYR A 79 4.30 -9.26 7.35
C TYR A 79 5.67 -9.38 6.67
N LEU A 80 5.80 -8.65 5.58
CA LEU A 80 7.07 -8.42 4.88
C LEU A 80 7.67 -7.09 5.36
N SER A 81 9.00 -7.01 5.47
CA SER A 81 9.66 -5.77 5.90
C SER A 81 10.85 -5.41 5.01
N THR A 82 11.00 -4.12 4.74
CA THR A 82 12.08 -3.55 3.92
C THR A 82 13.43 -3.66 4.60
N THR A 83 14.50 -3.73 3.81
CA THR A 83 15.87 -3.54 4.30
C THR A 83 16.17 -2.09 4.67
N ALA A 84 15.59 -1.14 3.92
CA ALA A 84 15.82 0.28 4.12
C ALA A 84 14.94 0.83 5.23
N THR A 85 15.45 1.86 5.90
CA THR A 85 14.68 2.72 6.81
C THR A 85 14.37 4.06 6.15
N PHE A 86 13.22 4.64 6.48
CA PHE A 86 12.76 5.91 5.91
C PHE A 86 12.44 6.91 7.01
N ALA A 87 12.81 8.18 6.78
CA ALA A 87 12.65 9.30 7.70
C ALA A 87 12.25 10.57 6.94
N ASP A 88 11.31 10.45 6.01
CA ASP A 88 10.98 11.56 5.10
C ASP A 88 10.14 12.64 5.80
N GLY A 89 10.38 13.91 5.46
CA GLY A 89 9.52 15.01 5.91
C GLY A 89 8.16 14.99 5.22
N ASP A 90 8.20 14.93 3.89
CA ASP A 90 7.04 14.69 3.02
C ASP A 90 7.06 13.25 2.51
N LEU A 91 5.89 12.64 2.36
CA LEU A 91 5.78 11.29 1.84
C LEU A 91 4.43 11.01 1.22
N CYS A 92 4.38 9.97 0.41
CA CYS A 92 3.11 9.34 0.04
C CYS A 92 3.25 7.82 0.10
N LEU A 93 2.30 7.16 0.75
CA LEU A 93 2.10 5.72 0.69
C LEU A 93 0.89 5.41 -0.20
N LEU A 94 1.03 4.43 -1.07
CA LEU A 94 -0.06 3.81 -1.82
C LEU A 94 -0.12 2.34 -1.44
N VAL A 95 -1.32 1.85 -1.18
CA VAL A 95 -1.61 0.41 -1.11
C VAL A 95 -2.82 0.09 -1.98
N VAL A 96 -2.70 -0.97 -2.79
CA VAL A 96 -3.79 -1.56 -3.55
C VAL A 96 -4.11 -2.91 -2.94
N PHE A 97 -5.31 -3.03 -2.38
CA PHE A 97 -5.68 -4.17 -1.55
C PHE A 97 -7.15 -4.58 -1.75
N ARG A 98 -7.48 -5.76 -1.25
CA ARG A 98 -8.84 -6.25 -1.08
C ARG A 98 -8.95 -7.01 0.22
N ASP A 99 -9.85 -6.55 1.07
CA ASP A 99 -10.23 -7.24 2.29
C ASP A 99 -11.42 -8.16 2.02
N PRO A 100 -11.35 -9.47 2.36
CA PRO A 100 -12.42 -10.41 2.07
C PRO A 100 -13.59 -10.37 3.07
N SER A 101 -13.67 -9.39 3.98
CA SER A 101 -14.70 -9.21 5.01
C SER A 101 -14.42 -9.87 6.36
N VAL A 102 -13.16 -10.14 6.68
CA VAL A 102 -12.82 -10.67 8.01
C VAL A 102 -12.76 -9.47 8.94
N THR A 103 -13.70 -9.36 9.89
CA THR A 103 -13.72 -8.29 10.89
C THR A 103 -12.61 -8.49 11.92
N GLY A 104 -11.36 -8.42 11.48
CA GLY A 104 -10.20 -8.34 12.36
C GLY A 104 -10.31 -7.10 13.24
N THR A 105 -10.01 -7.25 14.53
CA THR A 105 -10.05 -6.11 15.47
C THR A 105 -8.92 -5.12 15.19
N TYR A 106 -7.80 -5.61 14.66
CA TYR A 106 -6.66 -4.78 14.29
C TYR A 106 -5.92 -5.36 13.09
N GLU A 107 -6.02 -4.68 11.95
CA GLU A 107 -5.41 -5.10 10.68
C GLU A 107 -4.54 -3.99 10.12
N VAL A 108 -3.35 -4.31 9.64
CA VAL A 108 -2.37 -3.31 9.20
C VAL A 108 -1.98 -3.60 7.77
N LEU A 109 -2.33 -2.71 6.84
CA LEU A 109 -1.94 -2.83 5.44
C LEU A 109 -0.47 -2.44 5.27
N VAL A 110 -0.09 -1.28 5.81
CA VAL A 110 1.29 -0.78 5.80
C VAL A 110 1.62 -0.05 7.10
N ASP A 111 2.80 -0.33 7.66
CA ASP A 111 3.32 0.29 8.89
C ASP A 111 4.74 0.80 8.67
N LEU A 112 4.90 2.13 8.72
CA LEU A 112 6.20 2.80 8.67
C LEU A 112 6.63 3.31 10.06
N ALA A 113 6.29 2.62 11.14
CA ALA A 113 6.33 3.06 12.54
C ALA A 113 5.09 3.83 12.98
N TYR A 114 4.09 3.05 13.41
CA TYR A 114 2.91 3.47 14.14
C TYR A 114 3.18 4.61 15.15
N ALA A 115 2.30 5.61 15.14
CA ALA A 115 2.36 6.88 15.89
C ALA A 115 3.53 7.84 15.57
N ASN A 116 4.63 7.35 14.99
CA ASN A 116 5.86 8.12 14.77
C ASN A 116 6.17 8.42 13.30
N ASN A 117 5.36 7.89 12.38
CA ASN A 117 5.48 8.10 10.94
C ASN A 117 4.11 7.90 10.28
N ALA A 118 4.01 7.17 9.17
CA ALA A 118 2.78 6.87 8.46
C ALA A 118 2.32 5.41 8.62
N THR A 119 1.00 5.20 8.75
CA THR A 119 0.39 3.86 8.85
C THR A 119 -0.98 3.86 8.19
N ILE A 120 -1.32 2.78 7.49
CA ILE A 120 -2.67 2.50 6.99
C ILE A 120 -3.13 1.19 7.62
N TYR A 121 -4.19 1.25 8.42
CA TYR A 121 -4.64 0.15 9.27
C TYR A 121 -6.14 0.25 9.58
N ARG A 122 -6.67 -0.71 10.32
CA ARG A 122 -8.03 -0.77 10.87
C ARG A 122 -7.93 -1.06 12.37
N THR A 123 -8.66 -0.34 13.24
CA THR A 123 -8.71 -0.59 14.72
C THR A 123 -10.05 -1.03 15.27
N SER A 124 -11.06 -1.14 14.44
CA SER A 124 -12.36 -1.61 14.87
C SER A 124 -12.83 -2.72 13.95
N ALA A 125 -13.67 -3.61 14.48
CA ALA A 125 -14.44 -4.57 13.70
C ALA A 125 -15.51 -3.90 12.80
N THR A 126 -15.37 -2.59 12.54
CA THR A 126 -16.22 -1.84 11.64
C THR A 126 -15.78 -2.15 10.22
N ALA A 127 -16.60 -2.91 9.52
CA ALA A 127 -16.41 -3.17 8.10
C ALA A 127 -16.21 -1.86 7.34
N ASP A 128 -15.46 -1.94 6.25
CA ASP A 128 -15.20 -0.86 5.29
C ASP A 128 -14.39 0.32 5.84
N SER A 129 -14.00 0.31 7.13
CA SER A 129 -13.37 1.45 7.79
C SER A 129 -11.85 1.29 7.92
N TRP A 130 -11.12 2.26 7.38
CA TRP A 130 -9.65 2.28 7.37
C TRP A 130 -9.12 3.58 7.96
N LEU A 131 -8.26 3.47 8.96
CA LEU A 131 -7.51 4.57 9.53
C LEU A 131 -6.20 4.77 8.78
N CYS A 132 -6.05 5.94 8.20
CA CYS A 132 -4.84 6.37 7.54
C CYS A 132 -4.25 7.53 8.35
N GLY A 133 -3.12 7.30 9.00
CA GLY A 133 -2.55 8.25 9.96
C GLY A 133 -1.09 8.54 9.70
N ILE A 134 -0.71 9.81 9.90
CA ILE A 134 0.68 10.26 9.86
C ILE A 134 0.93 11.08 11.12
N ILE A 135 1.98 10.75 11.89
CA ILE A 135 2.52 11.44 13.08
C ILE A 135 1.53 12.37 13.76
N GLU A 136 0.91 11.87 14.82
CA GLU A 136 -0.05 12.65 15.59
C GLU A 136 0.28 12.57 17.08
N PRO A 137 0.33 13.72 17.79
CA PRO A 137 0.68 13.75 19.20
C PRO A 137 -0.42 13.18 20.10
N ILE A 138 -1.66 13.08 19.61
CA ILE A 138 -2.83 12.67 20.39
C ILE A 138 -3.72 11.76 19.53
N SER A 139 -4.27 10.73 20.15
CA SER A 139 -5.25 9.81 19.56
C SER A 139 -6.60 10.53 19.26
N PRO A 140 -7.37 10.12 18.22
CA PRO A 140 -7.10 9.02 17.29
C PRO A 140 -6.07 9.40 16.24
N TRP A 141 -5.03 8.58 16.13
CA TRP A 141 -3.95 8.76 15.17
C TRP A 141 -4.47 8.46 13.76
N GLY A 142 -4.70 9.51 12.97
CA GLY A 142 -5.13 9.43 11.58
C GLY A 142 -6.58 9.81 11.33
N GLN A 143 -7.05 9.47 10.13
CA GLN A 143 -8.39 9.75 9.63
C GLN A 143 -9.04 8.46 9.14
N SER A 144 -10.30 8.27 9.53
CA SER A 144 -11.11 7.14 9.07
C SER A 144 -11.63 7.44 7.69
N VAL A 145 -11.44 6.52 6.75
CA VAL A 145 -12.00 6.57 5.40
C VAL A 145 -12.71 5.25 5.09
N THR A 146 -13.62 5.31 4.13
CA THR A 146 -14.39 4.15 3.69
C THR A 146 -13.78 3.54 2.44
N ALA A 147 -13.42 2.26 2.50
CA ALA A 147 -13.09 1.42 1.35
C ALA A 147 -13.71 0.04 1.62
N ALA A 148 -14.67 -0.37 0.77
CA ALA A 148 -15.58 -1.46 1.07
C ALA A 148 -14.90 -2.84 1.11
N ASP A 149 -15.31 -3.65 2.07
CA ASP A 149 -14.89 -5.04 2.24
C ASP A 149 -15.66 -5.97 1.31
N GLY A 150 -15.12 -7.18 1.11
CA GLY A 150 -15.74 -8.28 0.37
C GLY A 150 -15.87 -8.04 -1.15
N GLY A 151 -15.82 -6.79 -1.58
CA GLY A 151 -16.02 -6.34 -2.95
C GLY A 151 -14.75 -6.26 -3.78
N ARG A 152 -14.74 -5.27 -4.66
CA ARG A 152 -13.63 -4.97 -5.58
C ARG A 152 -12.38 -4.49 -4.82
N PRO A 153 -11.19 -4.58 -5.43
CA PRO A 153 -10.01 -3.95 -4.87
C PRO A 153 -10.10 -2.43 -4.83
N HIS A 154 -9.41 -1.85 -3.85
CA HIS A 154 -9.34 -0.42 -3.61
C HIS A 154 -7.90 0.08 -3.61
N ALA A 155 -7.72 1.34 -3.98
CA ALA A 155 -6.46 2.05 -3.82
C ALA A 155 -6.59 3.09 -2.70
N LEU A 156 -5.77 2.97 -1.68
CA LEU A 156 -5.62 3.99 -0.64
C LEU A 156 -4.30 4.72 -0.80
N PHE A 157 -4.36 6.05 -0.84
CA PHE A 157 -3.19 6.90 -0.70
C PHE A 157 -3.24 7.63 0.63
N LEU A 158 -2.09 7.68 1.29
CA LEU A 158 -1.83 8.51 2.45
C LEU A 158 -0.69 9.46 2.09
N ARG A 159 -0.98 10.75 1.98
CA ARG A 159 -0.02 11.78 1.57
C ARG A 159 0.24 12.76 2.70
N ARG A 160 1.50 13.09 2.93
CA ARG A 160 1.95 14.19 3.78
C ARG A 160 2.59 15.28 2.94
N SER A 161 2.17 16.51 3.19
CA SER A 161 2.75 17.74 2.66
C SER A 161 2.96 18.74 3.81
N GLY A 162 4.16 18.79 4.36
CA GLY A 162 4.48 19.54 5.59
C GLY A 162 3.65 19.02 6.76
N THR A 163 2.73 19.86 7.25
CA THR A 163 1.80 19.52 8.34
C THR A 163 0.44 19.00 7.85
N THR A 164 0.18 19.02 6.54
CA THR A 164 -1.10 18.62 5.97
C THR A 164 -1.05 17.16 5.55
N HIS A 165 -2.04 16.38 6.00
CA HIS A 165 -2.20 14.96 5.71
C HIS A 165 -3.49 14.74 4.92
N ASP A 166 -3.38 14.12 3.75
CA ASP A 166 -4.51 13.82 2.89
C ASP A 166 -4.65 12.31 2.73
N VAL A 167 -5.89 11.84 2.76
CA VAL A 167 -6.24 10.46 2.47
C VAL A 167 -7.08 10.43 1.21
N TRP A 168 -6.70 9.58 0.26
CA TRP A 168 -7.42 9.40 -1.00
C TRP A 168 -7.87 7.95 -1.14
N VAL A 169 -9.09 7.77 -1.59
CA VAL A 169 -9.65 6.46 -1.93
C VAL A 169 -10.01 6.45 -3.42
N ASP A 170 -9.51 5.47 -4.16
CA ASP A 170 -9.83 5.24 -5.58
C ASP A 170 -9.66 6.49 -6.48
N GLY A 171 -8.70 7.36 -6.13
CA GLY A 171 -8.38 8.60 -6.86
C GLY A 171 -9.19 9.83 -6.46
N LYS A 172 -10.01 9.77 -5.41
CA LYS A 172 -10.72 10.92 -4.83
C LYS A 172 -10.22 11.21 -3.42
N GLN A 173 -10.02 12.48 -3.09
CA GLN A 173 -9.67 12.87 -1.73
C GLN A 173 -10.87 12.58 -0.83
N ALA A 174 -10.66 11.79 0.22
CA ALA A 174 -11.70 11.37 1.15
C ALA A 174 -11.60 12.09 2.50
N ALA A 175 -10.38 12.43 2.92
CA ALA A 175 -10.15 13.16 4.15
C ALA A 175 -8.91 14.06 4.06
N THR A 176 -8.89 15.11 4.88
CA THR A 176 -7.73 15.97 5.11
C THR A 176 -7.65 16.34 6.58
N LYS A 177 -6.44 16.41 7.13
CA LYS A 177 -6.20 16.79 8.53
C LYS A 177 -4.86 17.50 8.65
N VAL A 178 -4.76 18.36 9.65
CA VAL A 178 -3.46 18.89 10.10
C VAL A 178 -2.88 17.90 11.12
N GLY A 179 -1.67 17.41 10.87
CA GLY A 179 -0.91 16.62 11.83
C GLY A 179 0.34 17.35 12.33
N SER A 180 1.31 16.58 12.83
CA SER A 180 2.54 17.15 13.38
C SER A 180 3.44 17.76 12.30
N GLY A 181 4.18 18.82 12.65
CA GLY A 181 5.31 19.32 11.86
C GLY A 181 6.62 18.57 12.09
N SER A 182 6.64 17.61 13.03
CA SER A 182 7.84 16.83 13.33
C SER A 182 8.25 15.94 12.17
N THR A 183 9.55 15.84 11.93
CA THR A 183 10.11 14.85 11.01
C THR A 183 9.78 13.43 11.46
N CYS A 184 9.62 12.55 10.48
CA CYS A 184 9.44 11.13 10.72
C CYS A 184 10.69 10.48 11.32
N THR A 185 10.49 9.54 12.24
CA THR A 185 11.58 8.71 12.75
C THR A 185 11.96 7.66 11.71
N ALA A 186 13.27 7.42 11.56
CA ALA A 186 13.81 6.38 10.69
C ALA A 186 13.23 5.00 11.06
N ALA A 187 12.48 4.40 10.14
CA ALA A 187 11.84 3.12 10.34
C ALA A 187 11.74 2.31 9.05
N THR A 188 11.78 0.99 9.16
CA THR A 188 11.49 0.07 8.05
C THR A 188 10.00 0.11 7.71
N LEU A 189 9.65 0.03 6.42
CA LEU A 189 8.27 -0.19 6.01
C LEU A 189 7.92 -1.67 6.19
N LYS A 190 6.73 -1.93 6.73
CA LYS A 190 6.14 -3.26 6.85
C LYS A 190 4.87 -3.32 6.00
N ILE A 191 4.65 -4.46 5.34
CA ILE A 191 3.52 -4.70 4.44
C ILE A 191 2.76 -5.92 4.93
N GLY A 192 1.44 -5.77 5.10
CA GLY A 192 0.51 -6.81 5.58
C GLY A 192 0.52 -7.05 7.08
N GLY A 193 1.23 -6.20 7.85
CA GLY A 193 1.20 -6.22 9.31
C GLY A 193 2.07 -5.12 9.92
N GLY A 194 2.17 -5.07 11.25
CA GLY A 194 2.90 -4.02 11.95
C GLY A 194 3.46 -4.42 13.32
N ALA A 195 4.34 -3.57 13.87
CA ALA A 195 4.90 -3.78 15.23
C ALA A 195 3.84 -3.71 16.34
N SER A 196 2.74 -3.03 16.09
CA SER A 196 1.60 -2.86 17.01
C SER A 196 0.71 -4.12 17.13
N GLY A 197 1.08 -5.23 16.48
CA GLY A 197 0.44 -6.54 16.67
C GLY A 197 -0.71 -6.86 15.71
N GLY A 198 -0.99 -6.00 14.73
CA GLY A 198 -2.01 -6.24 13.71
C GLY A 198 -1.44 -6.94 12.51
N ASN A 199 -2.09 -8.03 12.09
CA ASN A 199 -1.79 -8.73 10.84
C ASN A 199 -2.99 -8.58 9.92
N TYR A 200 -2.72 -8.33 8.65
CA TYR A 200 -3.75 -8.25 7.64
C TYR A 200 -4.19 -9.65 7.18
N GLY A 201 -5.50 -9.84 7.02
CA GLY A 201 -6.11 -11.09 6.56
C GLY A 201 -6.56 -11.10 5.09
N GLY A 202 -6.13 -10.13 4.29
CA GLY A 202 -6.57 -9.98 2.89
C GLY A 202 -5.45 -10.03 1.86
N SER A 203 -5.73 -9.50 0.67
CA SER A 203 -4.82 -9.53 -0.49
C SER A 203 -4.28 -8.14 -0.80
N ILE A 204 -2.99 -8.04 -1.12
CA ILE A 204 -2.32 -6.82 -1.58
C ILE A 204 -1.72 -7.09 -2.97
N ALA A 205 -2.06 -6.25 -3.94
CA ALA A 205 -1.52 -6.34 -5.30
C ALA A 205 -0.32 -5.40 -5.54
N LEU A 206 -0.31 -4.25 -4.85
CA LEU A 206 0.70 -3.22 -5.05
C LEU A 206 0.88 -2.37 -3.79
N VAL A 207 2.12 -2.04 -3.47
CA VAL A 207 2.50 -1.01 -2.50
C VAL A 207 3.51 -0.09 -3.13
N ALA A 208 3.36 1.21 -2.95
CA ALA A 208 4.36 2.19 -3.40
C ALA A 208 4.61 3.25 -2.35
N LYS A 209 5.82 3.79 -2.35
CA LYS A 209 6.25 4.89 -1.48
C LYS A 209 6.92 5.98 -2.31
N TRP A 210 6.56 7.23 -2.05
CA TRP A 210 7.32 8.41 -2.48
C TRP A 210 7.95 9.10 -1.28
N ALA A 211 9.18 9.61 -1.46
CA ALA A 211 9.87 10.48 -0.51
C ALA A 211 9.51 11.97 -0.71
N SER A 212 8.33 12.20 -1.29
CA SER A 212 7.77 13.51 -1.63
C SER A 212 6.25 13.44 -1.56
N SER A 213 5.60 14.59 -1.70
CA SER A 213 4.16 14.75 -1.76
C SER A 213 3.69 14.92 -3.21
N PRO A 214 3.20 13.86 -3.90
CA PRO A 214 2.72 13.99 -5.26
C PRO A 214 1.46 14.88 -5.32
N THR A 215 1.30 15.61 -6.42
CA THR A 215 0.14 16.48 -6.64
C THR A 215 -1.15 15.68 -6.77
N ASP A 216 -2.31 16.32 -6.54
CA ASP A 216 -3.63 15.71 -6.73
C ASP A 216 -3.79 15.10 -8.14
N ALA A 217 -3.35 15.85 -9.16
CA ALA A 217 -3.35 15.39 -10.55
C ALA A 217 -2.49 14.14 -10.75
N THR A 218 -1.38 14.02 -10.02
CA THR A 218 -0.51 12.83 -10.03
C THR A 218 -1.22 11.64 -9.41
N LEU A 219 -1.83 11.80 -8.23
CA LEU A 219 -2.59 10.72 -7.56
C LEU A 219 -3.72 10.21 -8.45
N GLN A 220 -4.50 11.12 -9.05
CA GLN A 220 -5.54 10.77 -10.01
C GLN A 220 -4.99 10.06 -11.26
N ALA A 221 -3.81 10.46 -11.75
CA ALA A 221 -3.19 9.83 -12.90
C ALA A 221 -2.70 8.41 -12.59
N ILE A 222 -2.12 8.19 -11.40
CA ILE A 222 -1.75 6.86 -10.91
C ILE A 222 -3.01 5.99 -10.80
N THR A 223 -4.09 6.50 -10.21
CA THR A 223 -5.37 5.77 -10.15
C THR A 223 -5.88 5.38 -11.54
N ARG A 224 -5.78 6.26 -12.54
CA ARG A 224 -6.14 5.93 -13.94
C ARG A 224 -5.26 4.81 -14.51
N ILE A 225 -3.98 4.76 -14.16
CA ILE A 225 -3.09 3.64 -14.53
C ILE A 225 -3.56 2.35 -13.86
N LEU A 226 -3.88 2.39 -12.56
CA LEU A 226 -4.35 1.22 -11.80
C LEU A 226 -5.64 0.65 -12.40
N ARG A 227 -6.61 1.51 -12.76
CA ARG A 227 -7.87 1.12 -13.43
C ARG A 227 -7.62 0.50 -14.80
N ALA A 228 -6.83 1.17 -15.64
CA ALA A 228 -6.46 0.65 -16.96
C ALA A 228 -5.67 -0.67 -16.88
N GLY A 229 -5.00 -0.91 -15.76
CA GLY A 229 -4.34 -2.17 -15.44
C GLY A 229 -5.22 -3.19 -14.73
N TYR A 230 -6.51 -2.92 -14.51
CA TYR A 230 -7.47 -3.76 -13.79
C TYR A 230 -7.04 -4.13 -12.36
N MET A 231 -6.26 -3.27 -11.70
CA MET A 231 -5.83 -3.48 -10.32
C MET A 231 -6.86 -2.97 -9.29
N ILE A 232 -7.76 -2.08 -9.72
CA ILE A 232 -8.91 -1.58 -8.95
C ILE A 232 -10.12 -1.47 -9.90
N GLY A 233 -11.34 -1.53 -9.35
CA GLY A 233 -12.55 -1.48 -10.17
C GLY A 233 -12.84 -0.12 -10.82
N GLU A 234 -13.71 -0.12 -11.83
CA GLU A 234 -14.20 1.09 -12.51
C GLU A 234 -15.02 1.99 -11.56
N GLU A 235 -15.19 3.29 -11.86
CA GLU A 235 -16.05 4.13 -11.01
C GLU A 235 -17.49 3.61 -11.12
N PRO A 236 -18.26 3.57 -10.02
CA PRO A 236 -19.71 3.42 -10.14
C PRO A 236 -20.30 4.58 -10.95
#